data_AF-A0A813FZI1-F1
#
_entry.id   AF-A0A813FZI1-F1
#
_cell.length_a   1.000
_cell.length_b   1.000
_cell.length_c   1.000
_cell.angle_alpha   90.00
_cell.angle_beta   90.00
_cell.angle_gamma   90.00
#
_symmetry.space_group_name_H-M   'P 1'
#
loop_
_entity.id
_entity.type
_entity.pdbx_description
1 polymer ?
#
loop_
_entity_poly.entity_id
_entity_poly.type
_entity_poly.pdbx_seq_one_letter_code
_entity_poly.pdbx_strand_id
1 'polypeptide(L)'
;MALSESESSLALLRYLEDGYMADSPLSLAELQSILPRTHAESFAWDVRNDEGLPLLHLAAMNEATPHAELFEVLSYLISCGADPNVEDDEGDTSLQAIFAFAEDIKDDDEDAAETRQIHLAVVRALVGTPTLKLQDQDLSSLVSWVRRHVFIDEDRQQVLRALTELAGAKEVDSLWASEELLAYLQRCAYDEKRGIEAAHVQKFLDRGARPSHRQNRATALLLVVLTPYSTLSELQEVFRLMLSVDPMSAGERDGFKLSPLSWASDYSNVAMQHGLKKPNPATLLALLPAVLKYSPPEADAGEACLKVSDSGRSLAAPSSASKVPADQLRLRFLEGDRVVCRVETPGGGCEWEEGVVIGTWYRESCWPMEYPGAAYEVRLDLGLLVFALVDDDRIIRREVGKRITPATVKSPPQDAMESLPTGSRFQKKQREGGKWELLDTKSGKARPCSPPDSGDEAGT
;
A
#
# COMPACT_ATOMS: atom_id res chain seq x y z
N MET A 1 -47.38 36.75 -2.97
CA MET A 1 -48.04 35.47 -3.32
C MET A 1 -47.05 34.38 -2.93
N ALA A 2 -47.48 33.35 -2.22
CA ALA A 2 -46.60 32.21 -1.95
C ALA A 2 -46.36 31.46 -3.27
N LEU A 3 -45.11 31.12 -3.55
CA LEU A 3 -44.76 30.23 -4.67
C LEU A 3 -45.32 28.83 -4.39
N SER A 4 -45.61 28.07 -5.44
CA SER A 4 -45.85 26.64 -5.28
C SER A 4 -44.57 25.91 -4.85
N GLU A 5 -44.69 24.73 -4.24
CA GLU A 5 -43.54 23.97 -3.71
C GLU A 5 -42.50 23.67 -4.81
N SER A 6 -42.96 23.28 -6.00
CA SER A 6 -42.10 23.07 -7.17
C SER A 6 -41.45 24.35 -7.68
N GLU A 7 -42.10 25.50 -7.53
CA GLU A 7 -41.51 26.79 -7.90
C GLU A 7 -40.45 27.23 -6.88
N SER A 8 -40.65 26.95 -5.59
CA SER A 8 -39.66 27.24 -4.54
C SER A 8 -38.40 26.38 -4.67
N SER A 9 -38.52 25.08 -4.96
CA SER A 9 -37.35 24.22 -5.16
C SER A 9 -36.55 24.63 -6.40
N LEU A 10 -37.21 24.95 -7.51
CA LEU A 10 -36.57 25.47 -8.72
C LEU A 10 -35.97 26.87 -8.53
N ALA A 11 -36.61 27.73 -7.72
CA ALA A 11 -36.06 29.05 -7.39
C ALA A 11 -34.79 28.93 -6.54
N LEU A 12 -34.77 28.01 -5.57
CA LEU A 12 -33.59 27.73 -4.77
C LEU A 12 -32.46 27.15 -5.63
N LEU A 13 -32.77 26.17 -6.49
CA LEU A 13 -31.80 25.58 -7.39
C LEU A 13 -31.12 26.65 -8.26
N ARG A 14 -31.92 27.50 -8.92
CA ARG A 14 -31.38 28.60 -9.75
C ARG A 14 -30.54 29.57 -8.95
N TYR A 15 -30.95 29.92 -7.73
CA TYR A 15 -30.18 30.82 -6.88
C TYR A 15 -28.80 30.25 -6.53
N LEU A 16 -28.74 28.98 -6.14
CA LEU A 16 -27.48 28.30 -5.82
C LEU A 16 -26.61 28.10 -7.06
N GLU A 17 -27.21 27.72 -8.18
CA GLU A 17 -26.53 27.55 -9.46
C GLU A 17 -25.97 28.87 -10.00
N ASP A 18 -26.76 29.95 -9.99
CA ASP A 18 -26.30 31.29 -10.38
C ASP A 18 -25.16 31.75 -9.48
N GLY A 19 -25.25 31.52 -8.16
CA GLY A 19 -24.18 31.83 -7.22
C GLY A 19 -22.89 31.07 -7.53
N TYR A 20 -22.98 29.77 -7.78
CA TYR A 20 -21.85 28.91 -8.15
C TYR A 20 -21.23 29.33 -9.49
N MET A 21 -22.05 29.48 -10.54
CA MET A 21 -21.57 29.78 -11.90
C MET A 21 -21.03 31.22 -12.04
N ALA A 22 -21.57 32.16 -11.28
CA ALA A 22 -21.16 33.57 -11.30
C ALA A 22 -20.12 33.91 -10.23
N ASP A 23 -19.62 32.92 -9.48
CA ASP A 23 -18.69 33.09 -8.36
C ASP A 23 -19.15 34.21 -7.41
N SER A 24 -20.44 34.16 -7.07
CA SER A 24 -21.13 35.18 -6.27
C SER A 24 -21.51 34.60 -4.90
N PRO A 25 -21.30 35.37 -3.81
CA PRO A 25 -21.56 34.90 -2.47
C PRO A 25 -23.04 34.60 -2.26
N LEU A 26 -23.30 33.50 -1.57
CA LEU A 26 -24.63 33.13 -1.11
C LEU A 26 -24.99 33.98 0.12
N SER A 27 -26.28 34.28 0.26
CA SER A 27 -26.81 35.05 1.37
C SER A 27 -27.88 34.27 2.11
N LEU A 28 -27.70 34.15 3.42
CA LEU A 28 -28.70 33.53 4.30
C LEU A 28 -30.07 34.23 4.21
N ALA A 29 -30.07 35.55 4.04
CA ALA A 29 -31.32 36.33 3.93
C ALA A 29 -32.11 35.99 2.66
N GLU A 30 -31.41 35.75 1.54
CA GLU A 30 -32.04 35.37 0.28
C GLU A 30 -32.59 33.94 0.35
N LEU A 31 -31.82 33.01 0.93
CA LEU A 31 -32.27 31.65 1.20
C LEU A 31 -33.54 31.61 2.06
N GLN A 32 -33.58 32.42 3.12
CA GLN A 32 -34.75 32.58 3.98
C GLN A 32 -35.94 33.26 3.27
N SER A 33 -35.69 33.99 2.18
CA SER A 33 -36.71 34.61 1.33
C SER A 33 -37.36 33.56 0.41
N ILE A 34 -36.54 32.65 -0.13
CA ILE A 34 -36.95 31.58 -1.06
C ILE A 34 -37.64 30.43 -0.32
N LEU A 35 -37.06 30.00 0.82
CA LEU A 35 -37.57 28.90 1.62
C LEU A 35 -38.72 29.37 2.51
N PRO A 36 -39.96 28.89 2.31
CA PRO A 36 -41.08 29.28 3.16
C PRO A 36 -40.86 28.78 4.59
N ARG A 37 -41.20 29.61 5.59
CA ARG A 37 -41.12 29.26 7.02
C ARG A 37 -41.99 28.07 7.44
N THR A 38 -42.80 27.53 6.55
CA THR A 38 -43.87 26.57 6.86
C THR A 38 -43.68 25.29 6.05
N HIS A 39 -43.22 24.26 6.75
CA HIS A 39 -43.17 22.82 6.42
C HIS A 39 -42.08 22.34 5.45
N ALA A 40 -40.95 21.93 6.06
CA ALA A 40 -39.87 21.16 5.44
C ALA A 40 -40.31 19.81 4.82
N GLU A 41 -41.47 19.26 5.21
CA GLU A 41 -41.88 17.91 4.82
C GLU A 41 -42.32 17.75 3.35
N SER A 42 -42.59 18.85 2.64
CA SER A 42 -43.02 18.81 1.22
C SER A 42 -42.06 19.49 0.25
N PHE A 43 -40.91 19.97 0.71
CA PHE A 43 -39.91 20.58 -0.17
C PHE A 43 -39.11 19.50 -0.91
N ALA A 44 -39.00 19.63 -2.23
CA ALA A 44 -38.22 18.71 -3.08
C ALA A 44 -36.73 19.05 -2.99
N TRP A 45 -36.04 18.43 -2.02
CA TRP A 45 -34.59 18.59 -1.80
C TRP A 45 -33.72 17.85 -2.81
N ASP A 46 -34.30 16.93 -3.57
CA ASP A 46 -33.65 16.06 -4.55
C ASP A 46 -33.55 16.68 -5.95
N VAL A 47 -33.92 17.95 -6.11
CA VAL A 47 -33.73 18.69 -7.37
C VAL A 47 -32.24 18.87 -7.68
N ARG A 48 -31.91 18.77 -8.97
CA ARG A 48 -30.54 18.84 -9.50
C ARG A 48 -30.48 19.81 -10.67
N ASN A 49 -29.31 20.41 -10.90
CA ASN A 49 -29.05 21.22 -12.08
C ASN A 49 -28.80 20.33 -13.32
N ASP A 50 -28.46 20.96 -14.45
CA ASP A 50 -28.18 20.27 -15.71
C ASP A 50 -26.89 19.40 -15.67
N GLU A 51 -26.05 19.61 -14.66
CA GLU A 51 -24.83 18.83 -14.40
C GLU A 51 -25.06 17.69 -13.39
N GLY A 52 -26.29 17.49 -12.92
CA GLY A 52 -26.62 16.44 -11.96
C GLY A 52 -26.26 16.79 -10.51
N LEU A 53 -25.84 18.02 -10.23
CA LEU A 53 -25.45 18.47 -8.89
C LEU A 53 -26.69 18.78 -8.02
N PRO A 54 -26.81 18.16 -6.84
CA PRO A 54 -27.82 18.50 -5.85
C PRO A 54 -27.64 19.90 -5.27
N LEU A 55 -28.70 20.43 -4.63
CA LEU A 55 -28.69 21.73 -3.96
C LEU A 55 -27.52 21.89 -2.98
N LEU A 56 -27.25 20.87 -2.15
CA LEU A 56 -26.23 20.98 -1.10
C LEU A 56 -24.81 20.98 -1.68
N HIS A 57 -24.58 20.33 -2.84
CA HIS A 57 -23.30 20.41 -3.56
C HIS A 57 -23.04 21.82 -4.06
N LEU A 58 -24.01 22.42 -4.75
CA LEU A 58 -23.89 23.79 -5.26
C LEU A 58 -23.59 24.79 -4.13
N ALA A 59 -24.26 24.63 -2.98
CA ALA A 59 -24.00 25.45 -1.81
C ALA A 59 -22.60 25.21 -1.23
N ALA A 60 -22.21 23.95 -1.04
CA ALA A 60 -20.92 23.56 -0.47
C ALA A 60 -19.73 24.05 -1.33
N MET A 61 -19.88 24.01 -2.65
CA MET A 61 -18.85 24.36 -3.62
C MET A 61 -18.78 25.86 -3.95
N ASN A 62 -19.60 26.71 -3.30
CA ASN A 62 -19.58 28.15 -3.53
C ASN A 62 -18.45 28.82 -2.70
N GLU A 63 -17.24 28.82 -3.27
CA GLU A 63 -16.05 29.40 -2.63
C GLU A 63 -16.07 30.94 -2.55
N ALA A 64 -16.95 31.60 -3.31
CA ALA A 64 -17.19 33.04 -3.18
C ALA A 64 -17.83 33.44 -1.84
N THR A 65 -18.51 32.50 -1.15
CA THR A 65 -19.18 32.79 0.13
C THR A 65 -18.16 32.80 1.27
N PRO A 66 -18.06 33.89 2.05
CA PRO A 66 -17.18 33.92 3.22
C PRO A 66 -17.46 32.75 4.18
N HIS A 67 -16.42 32.08 4.65
CA HIS A 67 -16.52 30.84 5.45
C HIS A 67 -17.55 30.90 6.61
N ALA A 68 -17.65 32.03 7.32
CA ALA A 68 -18.62 32.19 8.40
C ALA A 68 -20.08 32.18 7.90
N GLU A 69 -20.35 32.88 6.80
CA GLU A 69 -21.68 32.90 6.16
C GLU A 69 -21.99 31.56 5.50
N LEU A 70 -20.99 30.91 4.88
CA LEU A 70 -21.15 29.60 4.27
C LEU A 70 -21.55 28.52 5.30
N PHE A 71 -20.93 28.54 6.49
CA PHE A 71 -21.32 27.68 7.60
C PHE A 71 -22.80 27.89 7.99
N GLU A 72 -23.26 29.14 8.07
CA GLU A 72 -24.64 29.46 8.41
C GLU A 72 -25.63 29.03 7.31
N VAL A 73 -25.29 29.27 6.05
CA VAL A 73 -26.05 28.84 4.87
C VAL A 73 -26.26 27.33 4.88
N LEU A 74 -25.18 26.55 5.00
CA LEU A 74 -25.27 25.09 4.99
C LEU A 74 -26.00 24.55 6.20
N SER A 75 -25.71 25.07 7.40
CA SER A 75 -26.41 24.70 8.62
C SER A 75 -27.91 24.98 8.51
N TYR A 76 -28.30 26.09 7.87
CA TYR A 76 -29.69 26.44 7.65
C TYR A 76 -30.38 25.47 6.68
N LEU A 77 -29.77 25.18 5.52
CA LEU A 77 -30.30 24.23 4.54
C LEU A 77 -30.53 22.85 5.16
N ILE A 78 -29.54 22.35 5.92
CA ILE A 78 -29.64 21.06 6.62
C ILE A 78 -30.74 21.09 7.69
N SER A 79 -30.83 22.17 8.48
CA SER A 79 -31.89 22.33 9.49
C SER A 79 -33.29 22.38 8.87
N CYS A 80 -33.39 22.77 7.58
CA CYS A 80 -34.62 22.78 6.81
C CYS A 80 -34.92 21.43 6.13
N GLY A 81 -34.05 20.43 6.25
CA GLY A 81 -34.28 19.08 5.75
C GLY A 81 -33.43 18.67 4.55
N ALA A 82 -32.45 19.47 4.12
CA ALA A 82 -31.48 19.03 3.13
C ALA A 82 -30.70 17.81 3.66
N ASP A 83 -30.72 16.70 2.93
CA ASP A 83 -30.00 15.48 3.31
C ASP A 83 -28.53 15.57 2.86
N PRO A 84 -27.55 15.53 3.77
CA PRO A 84 -26.13 15.63 3.41
C PRO A 84 -25.58 14.39 2.71
N ASN A 85 -26.37 13.33 2.57
CA ASN A 85 -25.98 12.08 1.93
C ASN A 85 -26.48 11.95 0.49
N VAL A 86 -27.13 12.99 -0.07
CA VAL A 86 -27.51 12.95 -1.49
C VAL A 86 -26.24 12.94 -2.31
N GLU A 87 -26.09 11.91 -3.14
CA GLU A 87 -24.98 11.76 -4.09
C GLU A 87 -25.28 12.52 -5.39
N ASP A 88 -24.28 13.06 -6.06
CA ASP A 88 -24.40 13.61 -7.42
C ASP A 88 -24.50 12.49 -8.48
N ASP A 89 -24.41 12.85 -9.77
CA ASP A 89 -24.44 11.87 -10.87
C ASP A 89 -23.15 11.02 -10.98
N GLU A 90 -22.07 11.42 -10.31
CA GLU A 90 -20.82 10.66 -10.20
C GLU A 90 -20.82 9.71 -8.99
N GLY A 91 -21.79 9.87 -8.08
CA GLY A 91 -21.93 9.09 -6.86
C GLY A 91 -21.27 9.73 -5.64
N ASP A 92 -20.83 10.98 -5.75
CA ASP A 92 -20.16 11.70 -4.67
C ASP A 92 -21.17 12.52 -3.85
N THR A 93 -21.05 12.46 -2.53
CA THR A 93 -21.74 13.35 -1.59
C THR A 93 -21.09 14.74 -1.59
N SER A 94 -21.77 15.76 -1.03
CA SER A 94 -21.20 17.11 -0.94
C SER A 94 -19.89 17.14 -0.12
N LEU A 95 -19.73 16.22 0.84
CA LEU A 95 -18.48 16.07 1.60
C LEU A 95 -17.33 15.54 0.73
N GLN A 96 -17.61 14.53 -0.10
CA GLN A 96 -16.61 13.92 -1.00
C GLN A 96 -16.17 14.89 -2.10
N ALA A 97 -17.12 15.66 -2.66
CA ALA A 97 -16.81 16.71 -3.63
C ALA A 97 -15.79 17.73 -3.09
N ILE A 98 -15.96 18.18 -1.84
CA ILE A 98 -14.99 19.10 -1.20
C ILE A 98 -13.61 18.47 -1.00
N PHE A 99 -13.54 17.18 -0.69
CA PHE A 99 -12.23 16.51 -0.59
C PHE A 99 -11.52 16.45 -1.94
N ALA A 100 -12.25 16.20 -3.03
CA ALA A 100 -11.67 16.24 -4.37
C ALA A 100 -11.05 17.61 -4.68
N PHE A 101 -11.76 18.71 -4.40
CA PHE A 101 -11.20 20.06 -4.58
C PHE A 101 -10.02 20.35 -3.65
N ALA A 102 -10.09 19.92 -2.39
CA ALA A 102 -9.02 20.18 -1.43
C ALA A 102 -7.70 19.49 -1.78
N GLU A 103 -7.74 18.36 -2.49
CA GLU A 103 -6.55 17.66 -2.98
C GLU A 103 -5.83 18.41 -4.11
N ASP A 104 -6.54 19.28 -4.83
CA ASP A 104 -5.98 20.08 -5.93
C ASP A 104 -5.36 21.41 -5.47
N ILE A 105 -5.64 21.86 -4.23
CA ILE A 105 -5.08 23.09 -3.67
C ILE A 105 -3.58 22.92 -3.44
N LYS A 106 -2.76 23.77 -4.06
CA LYS A 106 -1.32 23.75 -3.84
C LYS A 106 -0.96 24.58 -2.63
N ASP A 107 0.05 24.14 -1.88
CA ASP A 107 0.53 24.85 -0.69
C ASP A 107 1.13 26.24 -1.03
N ASP A 108 1.46 26.51 -2.30
CA ASP A 108 2.02 27.79 -2.78
C ASP A 108 1.00 28.76 -3.38
N ASP A 109 -0.29 28.40 -3.44
CA ASP A 109 -1.33 29.31 -3.94
C ASP A 109 -1.62 30.43 -2.92
N GLU A 110 -1.71 31.69 -3.38
CA GLU A 110 -1.89 32.87 -2.52
C GLU A 110 -3.18 32.78 -1.67
N ASP A 111 -4.21 32.13 -2.22
CA ASP A 111 -5.55 32.02 -1.61
C ASP A 111 -5.78 30.68 -0.87
N ALA A 112 -4.79 29.77 -0.85
CA ALA A 112 -4.94 28.43 -0.27
C ALA A 112 -5.42 28.43 1.20
N ALA A 113 -5.01 29.44 1.96
CA ALA A 113 -5.43 29.59 3.36
C ALA A 113 -6.92 29.93 3.48
N GLU A 114 -7.44 30.78 2.60
CA GLU A 114 -8.86 31.19 2.59
C GLU A 114 -9.74 30.04 2.11
N THR A 115 -9.38 29.38 1.01
CA THR A 115 -10.08 28.19 0.50
C THR A 115 -10.16 27.08 1.56
N ARG A 116 -9.09 26.84 2.33
CA ARG A 116 -9.11 25.87 3.44
C ARG A 116 -10.09 26.25 4.54
N GLN A 117 -10.27 27.55 4.84
CA GLN A 117 -11.26 28.00 5.83
C GLN A 117 -12.69 27.80 5.31
N ILE A 118 -12.93 28.03 4.02
CA ILE A 118 -14.19 27.75 3.35
C ILE A 118 -14.50 26.26 3.44
N HIS A 119 -13.58 25.38 3.02
CA HIS A 119 -13.76 23.93 3.10
C HIS A 119 -13.97 23.45 4.55
N LEU A 120 -13.26 24.03 5.51
CA LEU A 120 -13.46 23.76 6.93
C LEU A 120 -14.87 24.15 7.41
N ALA A 121 -15.41 25.28 6.96
CA ALA A 121 -16.78 25.67 7.26
C ALA A 121 -17.78 24.65 6.72
N VAL A 122 -17.59 24.17 5.49
CA VAL A 122 -18.42 23.10 4.91
C VAL A 122 -18.34 21.83 5.75
N VAL A 123 -17.12 21.34 6.04
CA VAL A 123 -16.90 20.13 6.86
C VAL A 123 -17.55 20.27 8.23
N ARG A 124 -17.42 21.42 8.89
CA ARG A 124 -18.04 21.68 10.19
C ARG A 124 -19.56 21.61 10.13
N ALA A 125 -20.18 22.17 9.08
CA ALA A 125 -21.63 22.13 8.92
C ALA A 125 -22.13 20.70 8.66
N LEU A 126 -21.48 19.96 7.74
CA LEU A 126 -21.87 18.60 7.38
C LEU A 126 -21.68 17.61 8.54
N VAL A 127 -20.49 17.59 9.15
CA VAL A 127 -20.16 16.66 10.26
C VAL A 127 -20.93 17.00 11.54
N GLY A 128 -21.41 18.23 11.70
CA GLY A 128 -22.31 18.61 12.79
C GLY A 128 -23.70 17.98 12.70
N THR A 129 -24.00 17.25 11.62
CA THR A 129 -25.34 16.73 11.32
C THR A 129 -25.47 15.25 11.70
N PRO A 130 -26.38 14.87 12.62
CA PRO A 130 -26.54 13.47 13.06
C PRO A 130 -27.01 12.49 11.97
N THR A 131 -27.55 12.99 10.85
CA THR A 131 -28.01 12.17 9.73
C THR A 131 -26.92 11.85 8.73
N LEU A 132 -25.73 12.47 8.82
CA LEU A 132 -24.59 12.16 7.96
C LEU A 132 -24.13 10.72 8.19
N LYS A 133 -24.11 9.94 7.11
CA LYS A 133 -23.62 8.57 7.08
C LYS A 133 -22.21 8.61 6.53
N LEU A 134 -21.25 8.25 7.36
CA LEU A 134 -19.86 8.09 6.94
C LEU A 134 -19.57 6.62 6.73
N GLN A 135 -19.09 6.26 5.54
CA GLN A 135 -18.44 4.96 5.35
C GLN A 135 -17.03 5.00 5.96
N ASP A 136 -16.43 3.82 6.17
CA ASP A 136 -15.08 3.73 6.74
C ASP A 136 -14.04 4.52 5.91
N GLN A 137 -14.19 4.51 4.58
CA GLN A 137 -13.33 5.26 3.67
C GLN A 137 -13.50 6.78 3.84
N ASP A 138 -14.74 7.27 3.96
CA ASP A 138 -15.01 8.70 4.14
C ASP A 138 -14.46 9.21 5.46
N LEU A 139 -14.64 8.43 6.53
CA LEU A 139 -14.12 8.76 7.85
C LEU A 139 -12.58 8.82 7.83
N SER A 140 -11.94 7.86 7.18
CA SER A 140 -10.49 7.84 6.98
C SER A 140 -10.00 9.06 6.21
N SER A 141 -10.62 9.37 5.07
CA SER A 141 -10.29 10.53 4.24
C SER A 141 -10.47 11.84 5.00
N LEU A 142 -11.57 11.98 5.73
CA LEU A 142 -11.86 13.17 6.53
C LEU A 142 -10.85 13.36 7.67
N VAL A 143 -10.51 12.30 8.42
CA VAL A 143 -9.49 12.38 9.47
C VAL A 143 -8.12 12.78 8.90
N SER A 144 -7.74 12.23 7.74
CA SER A 144 -6.52 12.63 7.04
C SER A 144 -6.56 14.09 6.58
N TRP A 145 -7.70 14.53 6.02
CA TRP A 145 -7.91 15.91 5.60
C TRP A 145 -7.80 16.89 6.78
N VAL A 146 -8.50 16.60 7.89
CA VAL A 146 -8.48 17.44 9.11
C VAL A 146 -7.05 17.60 9.63
N ARG A 147 -6.25 16.53 9.63
CA ARG A 147 -4.86 16.60 10.05
C ARG A 147 -4.00 17.49 9.15
N ARG A 148 -4.18 17.37 7.84
CA ARG A 148 -3.34 18.07 6.84
C ARG A 148 -3.70 19.55 6.71
N HIS A 149 -4.99 19.89 6.80
CA HIS A 149 -5.48 21.21 6.40
C HIS A 149 -5.97 22.07 7.56
N VAL A 150 -6.27 21.49 8.74
CA VAL A 150 -6.80 22.26 9.89
C VAL A 150 -5.69 22.51 10.91
N PHE A 151 -5.07 23.70 10.83
CA PHE A 151 -3.94 24.09 11.70
C PHE A 151 -4.35 24.69 13.04
N ILE A 152 -5.56 25.24 13.14
CA ILE A 152 -6.09 25.81 14.38
C ILE A 152 -6.60 24.66 15.25
N ASP A 153 -6.00 24.50 16.42
CA ASP A 153 -6.30 23.36 17.31
C ASP A 153 -7.77 23.37 17.77
N GLU A 154 -8.38 24.53 17.99
CA GLU A 154 -9.79 24.63 18.41
C GLU A 154 -10.75 24.08 17.35
N ASP A 155 -10.58 24.48 16.09
CA ASP A 155 -11.38 23.97 14.97
C ASP A 155 -11.19 22.47 14.78
N ARG A 156 -9.94 22.01 14.84
CA ARG A 156 -9.61 20.58 14.76
C ARG A 156 -10.34 19.79 15.85
N GLN A 157 -10.30 20.25 17.10
CA GLN A 157 -10.98 19.60 18.22
C GLN A 157 -12.51 19.66 18.09
N GLN A 158 -13.07 20.70 17.46
CA GLN A 158 -14.48 20.75 17.16
C GLN A 158 -14.89 19.67 16.16
N VAL A 159 -14.17 19.54 15.04
CA VAL A 159 -14.46 18.52 14.02
C VAL A 159 -14.28 17.11 14.59
N LEU A 160 -13.18 16.86 15.33
CA LEU A 160 -12.93 15.54 15.93
C LEU A 160 -13.98 15.15 16.98
N ARG A 161 -14.53 16.11 17.73
CA ARG A 161 -15.65 15.85 18.65
C ARG A 161 -16.92 15.46 17.90
N ALA A 162 -17.26 16.17 16.83
CA ALA A 162 -18.43 15.84 16.02
C ALA A 162 -18.26 14.46 15.35
N LEU A 163 -17.06 14.11 14.86
CA LEU A 163 -16.77 12.77 14.37
C LEU A 163 -16.84 11.69 15.44
N THR A 164 -16.41 12.01 16.66
CA THR A 164 -16.51 11.11 17.80
C THR A 164 -17.97 10.80 18.14
N GLU A 165 -18.86 11.76 18.00
CA GLU A 165 -20.31 11.58 18.18
C GLU A 165 -20.92 10.73 17.04
N LEU A 166 -20.47 10.90 15.80
CA LEU A 166 -20.98 10.16 14.64
C LEU A 166 -20.46 8.71 14.54
N ALA A 167 -19.14 8.51 14.66
CA ALA A 167 -18.47 7.24 14.39
C ALA A 167 -17.97 6.52 15.65
N GLY A 168 -17.94 7.21 16.80
CA GLY A 168 -17.44 6.70 18.06
C GLY A 168 -15.97 7.01 18.31
N ALA A 169 -15.65 7.34 19.57
CA ALA A 169 -14.31 7.79 19.99
C ALA A 169 -13.18 6.81 19.60
N LYS A 170 -13.41 5.50 19.78
CA LYS A 170 -12.40 4.49 19.51
C LYS A 170 -11.97 4.47 18.03
N GLU A 171 -12.92 4.65 17.11
CA GLU A 171 -12.63 4.63 15.67
C GLU A 171 -11.85 5.88 15.25
N VAL A 172 -12.32 7.04 15.72
CA VAL A 172 -11.66 8.34 15.44
C VAL A 172 -10.26 8.37 16.04
N ASP A 173 -10.07 7.93 17.28
CA ASP A 173 -8.76 7.86 17.94
C ASP A 173 -7.79 6.93 17.20
N SER A 174 -8.30 5.77 16.73
CA SER A 174 -7.54 4.78 15.95
C SER A 174 -7.06 5.38 14.62
N LEU A 175 -7.94 6.05 13.87
CA LEU A 175 -7.60 6.70 12.61
C LEU A 175 -6.64 7.88 12.83
N TRP A 176 -6.88 8.70 13.86
CA TRP A 176 -6.00 9.81 14.19
C TRP A 176 -4.58 9.34 14.56
N ALA A 177 -4.48 8.27 15.38
CA ALA A 177 -3.20 7.65 15.71
C ALA A 177 -2.52 7.04 14.47
N SER A 178 -3.29 6.54 13.50
CA SER A 178 -2.77 6.01 12.23
C SER A 178 -2.17 7.12 11.37
N GLU A 179 -2.83 8.26 11.26
CA GLU A 179 -2.30 9.44 10.57
C GLU A 179 -1.05 10.01 11.26
N GLU A 180 -0.98 9.99 12.59
CA GLU A 180 0.22 10.38 13.33
C GLU A 180 1.39 9.42 13.11
N LEU A 181 1.11 8.11 13.03
CA LEU A 181 2.11 7.11 12.67
C LEU A 181 2.65 7.35 11.25
N LEU A 182 1.78 7.59 10.26
CA LEU A 182 2.20 7.91 8.90
C LEU A 182 3.09 9.17 8.84
N ALA A 183 2.67 10.24 9.51
CA ALA A 183 3.46 11.47 9.58
C ALA A 183 4.82 11.27 10.26
N TYR A 184 4.88 10.46 11.33
CA TYR A 184 6.14 10.09 11.96
C TYR A 184 7.07 9.34 10.99
N LEU A 185 6.55 8.35 10.26
CA LEU A 185 7.32 7.54 9.32
C LEU A 185 7.78 8.34 8.10
N GLN A 186 6.94 9.21 7.53
CA GLN A 186 7.31 10.12 6.43
C GLN A 186 8.46 11.03 6.84
N ARG A 187 8.37 11.62 8.03
CA ARG A 187 9.42 12.48 8.57
C ARG A 187 10.73 11.71 8.76
N CYS A 188 10.69 10.47 9.24
CA CYS A 188 11.90 9.64 9.32
C CYS A 188 12.49 9.34 7.94
N ALA A 189 11.66 9.04 6.94
CA ALA A 189 12.09 8.67 5.59
C ALA A 189 12.63 9.85 4.77
N TYR A 190 11.91 10.98 4.76
CA TYR A 190 12.13 12.05 3.79
C TYR A 190 12.71 13.33 4.39
N ASP A 191 12.23 13.74 5.56
CA ASP A 191 12.60 15.03 6.17
C ASP A 191 13.88 14.91 7.02
N GLU A 192 13.83 14.06 8.04
CA GLU A 192 14.90 13.89 9.04
C GLU A 192 15.93 12.84 8.60
N LYS A 193 15.59 11.99 7.62
CA LYS A 193 16.47 10.95 7.05
C LYS A 193 17.16 10.10 8.12
N ARG A 194 16.37 9.58 9.07
CA ARG A 194 16.85 8.85 10.25
C ARG A 194 16.14 7.51 10.42
N GLY A 195 16.74 6.65 11.23
CA GLY A 195 16.15 5.35 11.57
C GLY A 195 14.84 5.49 12.35
N ILE A 196 13.96 4.52 12.15
CA ILE A 196 12.69 4.36 12.85
C ILE A 196 12.97 3.71 14.21
N GLU A 197 12.29 4.19 15.25
CA GLU A 197 12.42 3.69 16.61
C GLU A 197 11.18 2.86 16.98
N ALA A 198 11.39 1.60 17.36
CA ALA A 198 10.28 0.71 17.70
C ALA A 198 9.42 1.24 18.86
N ALA A 199 10.04 1.90 19.85
CA ALA A 199 9.34 2.49 20.98
C ALA A 199 8.38 3.62 20.58
N HIS A 200 8.68 4.36 19.50
CA HIS A 200 7.77 5.39 18.98
C HIS A 200 6.61 4.75 18.21
N VAL A 201 6.88 3.74 17.38
CA VAL A 201 5.85 2.97 16.68
C VAL A 201 4.87 2.33 17.67
N GLN A 202 5.37 1.71 18.74
CA GLN A 202 4.54 1.11 19.80
C GLN A 202 3.54 2.09 20.39
N LYS A 203 3.93 3.35 20.67
CA LYS A 203 3.02 4.35 21.26
C LYS A 203 1.81 4.64 20.37
N PHE A 204 1.98 4.62 19.04
CA PHE A 204 0.87 4.80 18.11
C PHE A 204 -0.02 3.55 18.06
N LEU A 205 0.60 2.36 18.02
CA LEU A 205 -0.12 1.09 18.02
C LEU A 205 -0.94 0.88 19.31
N ASP A 206 -0.41 1.31 20.47
CA ASP A 206 -1.12 1.27 21.75
C ASP A 206 -2.38 2.15 21.76
N ARG A 207 -2.41 3.18 20.92
CA ARG A 207 -3.57 4.05 20.69
C ARG A 207 -4.49 3.53 19.58
N GLY A 208 -4.20 2.35 19.04
CA GLY A 208 -5.01 1.70 18.02
C GLY A 208 -4.64 2.08 16.58
N ALA A 209 -3.45 2.64 16.32
CA ALA A 209 -3.01 2.90 14.95
C ALA A 209 -3.00 1.61 14.11
N ARG A 210 -3.41 1.70 12.84
CA ARG A 210 -3.54 0.58 11.90
C ARG A 210 -2.38 0.62 10.88
N PRO A 211 -1.51 -0.41 10.86
CA PRO A 211 -0.46 -0.52 9.85
C PRO A 211 -0.93 -0.50 8.38
N SER A 212 -2.13 -0.98 8.07
CA SER A 212 -2.77 -0.93 6.75
C SER A 212 -3.36 0.44 6.38
N HIS A 213 -3.43 1.39 7.31
CA HIS A 213 -3.93 2.74 7.04
C HIS A 213 -3.11 3.41 5.94
N ARG A 214 -3.77 4.11 5.01
CA ARG A 214 -3.16 4.62 3.77
C ARG A 214 -3.19 6.13 3.70
N GLN A 215 -2.11 6.68 3.17
CA GLN A 215 -2.04 8.05 2.68
C GLN A 215 -1.30 8.05 1.35
N ASN A 216 -1.86 8.71 0.33
CA ASN A 216 -1.30 8.74 -1.03
C ASN A 216 -0.96 7.33 -1.56
N ARG A 217 -1.84 6.36 -1.29
CA ARG A 217 -1.69 4.92 -1.64
C ARG A 217 -0.52 4.19 -0.95
N ALA A 218 0.21 4.83 -0.03
CA ALA A 218 1.24 4.19 0.79
C ALA A 218 0.68 3.85 2.18
N THR A 219 0.89 2.60 2.62
CA THR A 219 0.58 2.17 3.98
C THR A 219 1.69 2.54 4.96
N ALA A 220 1.42 2.49 6.26
CA ALA A 220 2.47 2.67 7.26
C ALA A 220 3.58 1.62 7.09
N LEU A 221 3.22 0.36 6.81
CA LEU A 221 4.22 -0.70 6.57
C LEU A 221 5.10 -0.42 5.35
N LEU A 222 4.53 0.12 4.27
CA LEU A 222 5.28 0.54 3.09
C LEU A 222 6.27 1.67 3.42
N LEU A 223 5.86 2.67 4.23
CA LEU A 223 6.78 3.74 4.64
C LEU A 223 7.94 3.24 5.52
N VAL A 224 7.72 2.23 6.37
CA VAL A 224 8.81 1.56 7.10
C VAL A 224 9.81 0.95 6.11
N VAL A 225 9.30 0.28 5.08
CA VAL A 225 10.14 -0.37 4.06
C VAL A 225 10.96 0.64 3.26
N LEU A 226 10.37 1.78 2.93
CA LEU A 226 11.02 2.88 2.21
C LEU A 226 12.00 3.69 3.07
N THR A 227 12.26 3.29 4.32
CA THR A 227 13.19 3.99 5.22
C THR A 227 14.53 3.23 5.37
N PRO A 228 15.57 3.56 4.58
CA PRO A 228 16.83 2.80 4.55
C PRO A 228 17.79 3.13 5.69
N TYR A 229 17.40 3.94 6.67
CA TYR A 229 18.28 4.45 7.73
C TYR A 229 18.26 3.62 9.01
N SER A 230 17.33 2.68 9.13
CA SER A 230 17.12 1.90 10.34
C SER A 230 18.10 0.72 10.44
N THR A 231 18.42 0.32 11.67
CA THR A 231 19.22 -0.87 11.94
C THR A 231 18.37 -2.13 11.83
N LEU A 232 19.02 -3.29 11.65
CA LEU A 232 18.33 -4.58 11.59
C LEU A 232 17.52 -4.86 12.87
N SER A 233 18.08 -4.58 14.05
CA SER A 233 17.42 -4.86 15.33
C SER A 233 16.18 -4.01 15.56
N GLU A 234 16.23 -2.72 15.21
CA GLU A 234 15.06 -1.84 15.31
C GLU A 234 13.96 -2.29 14.35
N LEU A 235 14.31 -2.61 13.10
CA LEU A 235 13.33 -3.06 12.10
C LEU A 235 12.69 -4.41 12.46
N GLN A 236 13.45 -5.34 13.05
CA GLN A 236 12.89 -6.60 13.54
C GLN A 236 11.78 -6.36 14.57
N GLU A 237 12.00 -5.40 15.47
CA GLU A 237 11.01 -5.05 16.48
C GLU A 237 9.83 -4.28 15.87
N VAL A 238 10.08 -3.29 15.00
CA VAL A 238 9.03 -2.55 14.29
C VAL A 238 8.11 -3.49 13.52
N PHE A 239 8.67 -4.40 12.72
CA PHE A 239 7.86 -5.35 11.94
C PHE A 239 7.14 -6.36 12.82
N ARG A 240 7.76 -6.82 13.92
CA ARG A 240 7.05 -7.61 14.93
C ARG A 240 5.82 -6.87 15.43
N LEU A 241 5.98 -5.61 15.83
CA LEU A 241 4.89 -4.81 16.39
C LEU A 241 3.76 -4.60 15.40
N MET A 242 4.08 -4.14 14.19
CA MET A 242 3.07 -3.83 13.17
C MET A 242 2.35 -5.09 12.70
N LEU A 243 3.06 -6.17 12.37
CA LEU A 243 2.43 -7.39 11.86
C LEU A 243 1.72 -8.19 12.97
N SER A 244 2.02 -7.96 14.25
CA SER A 244 1.22 -8.55 15.34
C SER A 244 -0.13 -7.85 15.51
N VAL A 245 -0.22 -6.57 15.15
CA VAL A 245 -1.47 -5.79 15.21
C VAL A 245 -2.29 -5.97 13.95
N ASP A 246 -1.65 -5.95 12.78
CA ASP A 246 -2.29 -6.02 11.48
C ASP A 246 -1.45 -6.83 10.49
N PRO A 247 -1.62 -8.17 10.49
CA PRO A 247 -0.84 -9.06 9.65
C PRO A 247 -1.14 -8.93 8.15
N MET A 248 -2.33 -8.44 7.79
CA MET A 248 -2.78 -8.31 6.39
C MET A 248 -2.09 -7.15 5.68
N SER A 249 -1.60 -6.16 6.43
CA SER A 249 -0.81 -5.04 5.90
C SER A 249 0.42 -5.49 5.08
N ALA A 250 0.94 -6.69 5.31
CA ALA A 250 2.04 -7.28 4.53
C ALA A 250 1.68 -7.58 3.06
N GLY A 251 0.42 -7.90 2.79
CA GLY A 251 -0.11 -8.19 1.45
C GLY A 251 -0.52 -6.94 0.67
N GLU A 252 -0.52 -5.78 1.32
CA GLU A 252 -1.01 -4.55 0.71
C GLU A 252 -0.10 -4.06 -0.39
N ARG A 253 -0.69 -3.57 -1.48
CA ARG A 253 0.06 -3.09 -2.65
C ARG A 253 -0.17 -1.60 -2.86
N ASP A 254 0.89 -0.91 -3.24
CA ASP A 254 0.86 0.52 -3.49
C ASP A 254 0.29 0.88 -4.89
N GLY A 255 0.41 2.15 -5.29
CA GLY A 255 0.02 2.63 -6.62
C GLY A 255 0.78 1.95 -7.77
N PHE A 256 1.99 1.45 -7.53
CA PHE A 256 2.82 0.70 -8.48
C PHE A 256 2.54 -0.81 -8.46
N LYS A 257 1.58 -1.25 -7.66
CA LYS A 257 1.22 -2.65 -7.45
C LYS A 257 2.34 -3.48 -6.80
N LEU A 258 3.28 -2.83 -6.12
CA LEU A 258 4.36 -3.47 -5.40
C LEU A 258 3.97 -3.67 -3.93
N SER A 259 4.29 -4.84 -3.37
CA SER A 259 4.09 -5.12 -1.94
C SER A 259 5.25 -4.56 -1.11
N PRO A 260 5.07 -4.44 0.23
CA PRO A 260 6.17 -4.16 1.15
C PRO A 260 7.40 -5.05 0.91
N LEU A 261 7.20 -6.34 0.63
CA LEU A 261 8.32 -7.24 0.40
C LEU A 261 9.00 -7.02 -0.96
N SER A 262 8.24 -6.71 -2.01
CA SER A 262 8.82 -6.32 -3.31
C SER A 262 9.72 -5.09 -3.15
N TRP A 263 9.25 -4.03 -2.48
CA TRP A 263 10.06 -2.85 -2.19
C TRP A 263 11.27 -3.17 -1.31
N ALA A 264 11.10 -4.00 -0.28
CA ALA A 264 12.20 -4.40 0.59
C ALA A 264 13.27 -5.17 -0.18
N SER A 265 12.88 -6.00 -1.15
CA SER A 265 13.82 -6.75 -2.00
C SER A 265 14.63 -5.84 -2.93
N ASP A 266 14.08 -4.68 -3.32
CA ASP A 266 14.75 -3.65 -4.12
C ASP A 266 15.44 -2.58 -3.24
N TYR A 267 16.03 -3.00 -2.12
CA TYR A 267 16.73 -2.10 -1.19
C TYR A 267 17.87 -1.30 -1.84
N SER A 268 18.39 -1.74 -2.98
CA SER A 268 19.41 -1.00 -3.73
C SER A 268 18.84 0.23 -4.41
N ASN A 269 17.68 0.11 -5.07
CA ASN A 269 16.98 1.24 -5.66
C ASN A 269 16.46 2.20 -4.58
N VAL A 270 15.91 1.68 -3.48
CA VAL A 270 15.49 2.51 -2.33
C VAL A 270 16.68 3.31 -1.80
N ALA A 271 17.83 2.68 -1.57
CA ALA A 271 19.04 3.39 -1.13
C ALA A 271 19.49 4.46 -2.15
N MET A 272 19.43 4.16 -3.45
CA MET A 272 19.78 5.09 -4.52
C MET A 272 18.86 6.33 -4.55
N GLN A 273 17.54 6.15 -4.41
CA GLN A 273 16.56 7.24 -4.35
C GLN A 273 16.82 8.17 -3.16
N HIS A 274 17.33 7.63 -2.06
CA HIS A 274 17.72 8.39 -0.87
C HIS A 274 19.16 8.96 -0.94
N GLY A 275 19.88 8.76 -2.04
CA GLY A 275 21.25 9.26 -2.23
C GLY A 275 22.31 8.55 -1.37
N LEU A 276 22.02 7.32 -0.90
CA LEU A 276 22.94 6.55 -0.09
C LEU A 276 24.02 5.87 -0.95
N LYS A 277 25.27 5.96 -0.51
CA LYS A 277 26.42 5.34 -1.20
C LYS A 277 26.42 3.81 -1.10
N LYS A 278 25.77 3.25 -0.09
CA LYS A 278 25.73 1.82 0.17
C LYS A 278 24.28 1.39 0.36
N PRO A 279 23.86 0.27 -0.26
CA PRO A 279 22.55 -0.33 0.02
C PRO A 279 22.46 -0.75 1.49
N ASN A 280 21.26 -0.66 2.06
CA ASN A 280 20.95 -1.20 3.39
C ASN A 280 19.87 -2.29 3.27
N PRO A 281 20.23 -3.58 3.36
CA PRO A 281 19.29 -4.68 3.22
C PRO A 281 18.50 -4.95 4.51
N ALA A 282 18.73 -4.20 5.61
CA ALA A 282 18.13 -4.46 6.92
C ALA A 282 16.60 -4.63 6.87
N THR A 283 15.92 -3.84 6.02
CA THR A 283 14.48 -3.94 5.78
C THR A 283 14.06 -5.32 5.30
N LEU A 284 14.67 -5.84 4.23
CA LEU A 284 14.37 -7.17 3.72
C LEU A 284 14.65 -8.26 4.78
N LEU A 285 15.82 -8.16 5.42
CA LEU A 285 16.31 -9.14 6.37
C LEU A 285 15.45 -9.20 7.65
N ALA A 286 14.77 -8.11 8.00
CA ALA A 286 13.84 -8.04 9.12
C ALA A 286 12.39 -8.40 8.71
N LEU A 287 11.93 -7.91 7.56
CA LEU A 287 10.53 -8.02 7.13
C LEU A 287 10.15 -9.47 6.81
N LEU A 288 10.93 -10.18 5.98
CA LEU A 288 10.52 -11.50 5.52
C LEU A 288 10.33 -12.49 6.68
N PRO A 289 11.27 -12.63 7.66
CA PRO A 289 11.03 -13.48 8.82
C PRO A 289 9.79 -13.07 9.63
N ALA A 290 9.51 -11.76 9.72
CA ALA A 290 8.34 -11.26 10.43
C ALA A 290 7.04 -11.60 9.69
N VAL A 291 6.98 -11.42 8.37
CA VAL A 291 5.87 -11.85 7.51
C VAL A 291 5.62 -13.34 7.69
N LEU A 292 6.68 -14.15 7.63
CA LEU A 292 6.52 -15.58 7.80
C LEU A 292 5.97 -15.93 9.20
N LYS A 293 6.41 -15.23 10.23
CA LYS A 293 6.00 -15.54 11.60
C LYS A 293 4.59 -15.05 11.95
N TYR A 294 4.22 -13.86 11.49
CA TYR A 294 3.02 -13.17 11.96
C TYR A 294 1.90 -13.09 10.91
N SER A 295 2.21 -13.10 9.62
CA SER A 295 1.20 -13.05 8.57
C SER A 295 0.62 -14.43 8.26
N PRO A 296 -0.71 -14.54 8.14
CA PRO A 296 -1.36 -15.78 7.78
C PRO A 296 -1.05 -16.14 6.31
N PRO A 297 -1.05 -17.42 5.93
CA PRO A 297 -0.75 -17.84 4.55
C PRO A 297 -1.64 -17.21 3.48
N GLU A 298 -2.85 -16.80 3.84
CA GLU A 298 -3.82 -16.16 2.95
C GLU A 298 -3.48 -14.71 2.58
N ALA A 299 -2.58 -14.05 3.32
CA ALA A 299 -2.24 -12.64 3.10
C ALA A 299 -1.43 -12.38 1.82
N ASP A 300 -0.88 -13.42 1.18
CA ASP A 300 0.04 -13.34 0.03
C ASP A 300 0.94 -12.09 0.04
N ALA A 301 1.90 -12.06 0.98
CA ALA A 301 2.80 -10.92 1.15
C ALA A 301 3.89 -10.84 0.08
N GLY A 302 3.84 -11.73 -0.92
CA GLY A 302 4.85 -11.85 -1.98
C GLY A 302 6.09 -12.62 -1.54
N GLU A 303 6.03 -13.44 -0.47
CA GLU A 303 7.17 -14.21 -0.02
C GLU A 303 7.69 -15.17 -1.10
N ALA A 304 8.92 -14.91 -1.56
CA ALA A 304 9.55 -15.66 -2.64
C ALA A 304 11.07 -15.71 -2.44
N CYS A 305 11.71 -16.64 -3.15
CA CYS A 305 13.14 -16.63 -3.37
C CYS A 305 13.53 -15.42 -4.20
N LEU A 306 14.68 -14.84 -3.88
CA LEU A 306 15.19 -13.64 -4.52
C LEU A 306 16.33 -13.98 -5.47
N LYS A 307 16.49 -13.22 -6.54
CA LYS A 307 17.60 -13.43 -7.48
C LYS A 307 18.93 -13.10 -6.80
N VAL A 308 19.92 -13.96 -7.03
CA VAL A 308 21.30 -13.69 -6.60
C VAL A 308 21.84 -12.49 -7.39
N SER A 309 22.40 -11.51 -6.69
CA SER A 309 23.10 -10.39 -7.35
C SER A 309 24.49 -10.82 -7.81
N ASP A 310 25.05 -10.15 -8.82
CA ASP A 310 26.43 -10.41 -9.29
C ASP A 310 27.48 -10.21 -8.17
N SER A 311 27.11 -9.48 -7.12
CA SER A 311 27.95 -9.21 -5.94
C SER A 311 27.87 -10.30 -4.87
N GLY A 312 26.86 -11.18 -4.97
CA GLY A 312 26.60 -12.27 -4.04
C GLY A 312 27.64 -13.38 -4.15
N ARG A 313 27.97 -14.01 -3.01
CA ARG A 313 28.79 -15.22 -2.99
C ARG A 313 28.30 -16.15 -1.89
N SER A 314 28.18 -17.44 -2.18
CA SER A 314 28.14 -18.44 -1.12
C SER A 314 29.45 -18.41 -0.35
N LEU A 315 29.37 -18.10 0.94
CA LEU A 315 30.49 -18.17 1.86
C LEU A 315 30.41 -19.48 2.64
N ALA A 316 31.57 -20.03 3.03
CA ALA A 316 31.58 -21.07 4.05
C ALA A 316 30.86 -20.54 5.31
N ALA A 317 30.10 -21.42 5.97
CA ALA A 317 29.27 -21.06 7.12
C ALA A 317 30.02 -20.09 8.07
N PRO A 318 29.43 -18.92 8.39
CA PRO A 318 30.16 -17.86 9.06
C PRO A 318 30.65 -18.35 10.43
N SER A 319 31.91 -18.06 10.76
CA SER A 319 32.46 -18.34 12.10
C SER A 319 31.72 -17.58 13.22
N SER A 320 30.99 -16.51 12.87
CA SER A 320 30.08 -15.78 13.76
C SER A 320 28.72 -16.46 14.00
N ALA A 321 28.46 -17.63 13.39
CA ALA A 321 27.28 -18.46 13.67
C ALA A 321 27.16 -18.91 15.13
N SER A 322 28.19 -18.70 15.96
CA SER A 322 28.18 -19.00 17.40
C SER A 322 27.07 -18.31 18.19
N LYS A 323 26.44 -17.24 17.66
CA LYS A 323 25.32 -16.55 18.30
C LYS A 323 23.94 -17.01 17.85
N VAL A 324 23.84 -17.76 16.75
CA VAL A 324 22.54 -18.24 16.26
C VAL A 324 22.16 -19.50 17.05
N PRO A 325 20.95 -19.57 17.63
CA PRO A 325 20.47 -20.77 18.30
C PRO A 325 20.66 -22.02 17.43
N ALA A 326 21.17 -23.11 18.01
CA ALA A 326 21.56 -24.31 17.25
C ALA A 326 20.39 -24.96 16.48
N ASP A 327 19.17 -24.74 16.94
CA ASP A 327 17.93 -25.14 16.27
C ASP A 327 17.66 -24.35 14.98
N GLN A 328 18.02 -23.06 14.93
CA GLN A 328 17.93 -22.24 13.72
C GLN A 328 19.02 -22.55 12.70
N LEU A 329 20.13 -23.17 13.14
CA LEU A 329 21.22 -23.59 12.25
C LEU A 329 20.91 -24.89 11.49
N ARG A 330 19.89 -25.64 11.90
CA ARG A 330 19.58 -26.93 11.28
C ARG A 330 18.66 -26.77 10.07
N LEU A 331 19.28 -26.54 8.93
CA LEU A 331 18.62 -26.50 7.62
C LEU A 331 18.03 -27.88 7.24
N ARG A 332 16.82 -27.88 6.66
CA ARG A 332 16.11 -29.08 6.18
C ARG A 332 16.74 -29.73 4.94
N PHE A 333 17.38 -28.94 4.09
CA PHE A 333 17.99 -29.38 2.84
C PHE A 333 19.52 -29.26 2.89
N LEU A 334 20.20 -30.15 2.17
CA LEU A 334 21.65 -30.13 1.98
C LEU A 334 22.01 -29.75 0.53
N GLU A 335 23.25 -29.37 0.30
CA GLU A 335 23.76 -29.17 -1.06
C GLU A 335 23.55 -30.45 -1.91
N GLY A 336 23.02 -30.26 -3.11
CA GLY A 336 22.61 -31.33 -4.03
C GLY A 336 21.15 -31.78 -3.88
N ASP A 337 20.43 -31.38 -2.81
CA ASP A 337 19.03 -31.73 -2.67
C ASP A 337 18.15 -31.04 -3.73
N ARG A 338 17.16 -31.79 -4.22
CA ARG A 338 16.12 -31.30 -5.12
C ARG A 338 15.02 -30.57 -4.37
N VAL A 339 14.73 -29.36 -4.81
CA VAL A 339 13.76 -28.47 -4.19
C VAL A 339 12.86 -27.83 -5.25
N VAL A 340 11.72 -27.32 -4.78
CA VAL A 340 10.94 -26.33 -5.51
C VAL A 340 10.99 -25.02 -4.74
N CYS A 341 11.20 -23.92 -5.45
CA CYS A 341 11.34 -22.59 -4.92
C CYS A 341 10.21 -21.71 -5.45
N ARG A 342 9.57 -20.95 -4.57
CA ARG A 342 8.63 -19.91 -4.97
C ARG A 342 9.43 -18.74 -5.51
N VAL A 343 9.15 -18.28 -6.72
CA VAL A 343 9.87 -17.17 -7.38
C VAL A 343 8.87 -16.18 -7.93
N GLU A 344 9.24 -14.90 -7.92
CA GLU A 344 8.42 -13.84 -8.51
C GLU A 344 8.45 -13.91 -10.04
N THR A 345 7.27 -13.80 -10.66
CA THR A 345 7.08 -13.73 -12.11
C THR A 345 6.89 -12.28 -12.57
N PRO A 346 7.21 -11.96 -13.84
CA PRO A 346 6.83 -10.66 -14.42
C PRO A 346 5.34 -10.37 -14.20
N GLY A 347 5.03 -9.23 -13.58
CA GLY A 347 3.66 -8.85 -13.20
C GLY A 347 3.31 -9.04 -11.72
N GLY A 348 4.28 -9.42 -10.87
CA GLY A 348 4.12 -9.42 -9.41
C GLY A 348 3.40 -10.64 -8.84
N GLY A 349 3.15 -11.65 -9.68
CA GLY A 349 2.72 -12.99 -9.26
C GLY A 349 3.89 -13.86 -8.81
N CYS A 350 3.60 -15.04 -8.26
CA CYS A 350 4.62 -16.02 -7.87
C CYS A 350 4.34 -17.39 -8.49
N GLU A 351 5.39 -18.10 -8.90
CA GLU A 351 5.32 -19.48 -9.39
C GLU A 351 6.32 -20.36 -8.65
N TRP A 352 6.10 -21.68 -8.66
CA TRP A 352 7.01 -22.67 -8.09
C TRP A 352 7.94 -23.22 -9.18
N GLU A 353 9.24 -22.98 -9.03
CA GLU A 353 10.28 -23.47 -9.92
C GLU A 353 11.12 -24.57 -9.29
N GLU A 354 11.38 -25.61 -10.04
CA GLU A 354 12.27 -26.70 -9.63
C GLU A 354 13.74 -26.26 -9.70
N GLY A 355 14.55 -26.74 -8.76
CA GLY A 355 15.98 -26.44 -8.69
C GLY A 355 16.77 -27.39 -7.79
N VAL A 356 18.05 -27.08 -7.63
CA VAL A 356 19.00 -27.80 -6.77
C VAL A 356 19.61 -26.81 -5.80
N VAL A 357 19.66 -27.18 -4.51
CA VAL A 357 20.44 -26.42 -3.52
C VAL A 357 21.92 -26.54 -3.88
N ILE A 358 22.58 -25.42 -4.15
CA ILE A 358 24.01 -25.38 -4.51
C ILE A 358 24.89 -24.80 -3.40
N GLY A 359 24.28 -24.18 -2.40
CA GLY A 359 24.97 -23.59 -1.27
C GLY A 359 24.03 -23.34 -0.10
N THR A 360 24.60 -23.17 1.09
CA THR A 360 23.88 -22.78 2.31
C THR A 360 24.49 -21.51 2.88
N TRP A 361 23.70 -20.73 3.63
CA TRP A 361 24.17 -19.49 4.27
C TRP A 361 24.69 -18.43 3.27
N TYR A 362 24.00 -18.27 2.14
CA TYR A 362 24.31 -17.26 1.14
C TYR A 362 24.31 -15.85 1.76
N ARG A 363 25.28 -15.01 1.38
CA ARG A 363 25.36 -13.61 1.84
C ARG A 363 25.79 -12.68 0.72
N GLU A 364 25.35 -11.44 0.86
CA GLU A 364 25.93 -10.33 0.12
C GLU A 364 26.87 -9.52 0.99
N SER A 365 27.78 -8.81 0.32
CA SER A 365 28.80 -8.00 0.99
C SER A 365 28.24 -6.84 1.82
N CYS A 366 27.04 -6.34 1.48
CA CYS A 366 26.38 -5.24 2.19
C CYS A 366 25.54 -5.68 3.39
N TRP A 367 25.40 -7.00 3.62
CA TRP A 367 24.55 -7.49 4.71
C TRP A 367 25.19 -7.22 6.09
N PRO A 368 24.40 -6.89 7.12
CA PRO A 368 24.91 -6.72 8.48
C PRO A 368 25.60 -7.99 8.99
N MET A 369 26.70 -7.84 9.72
CA MET A 369 27.55 -8.96 10.18
C MET A 369 26.85 -9.88 11.18
N GLU A 370 25.87 -9.33 11.90
CA GLU A 370 25.01 -10.01 12.86
C GLU A 370 23.99 -10.94 12.19
N TYR A 371 23.70 -10.76 10.91
CA TYR A 371 22.81 -11.65 10.17
C TYR A 371 23.60 -12.90 9.73
N PRO A 372 23.08 -14.13 9.85
CA PRO A 372 23.85 -15.32 9.46
C PRO A 372 23.96 -15.53 7.95
N GLY A 373 22.99 -15.06 7.18
CA GLY A 373 22.87 -15.36 5.75
C GLY A 373 21.52 -15.99 5.42
N ALA A 374 21.22 -16.09 4.13
CA ALA A 374 20.05 -16.77 3.60
C ALA A 374 20.23 -18.27 3.75
N ALA A 375 19.15 -18.97 4.08
CA ALA A 375 19.19 -20.41 4.31
C ALA A 375 19.81 -21.18 3.13
N TYR A 376 19.41 -20.87 1.89
CA TYR A 376 19.81 -21.63 0.71
C TYR A 376 20.15 -20.74 -0.48
N GLU A 377 21.19 -21.11 -1.23
CA GLU A 377 21.39 -20.73 -2.63
C GLU A 377 20.92 -21.87 -3.52
N VAL A 378 20.06 -21.59 -4.49
CA VAL A 378 19.41 -22.57 -5.35
C VAL A 378 19.65 -22.21 -6.81
N ARG A 379 20.14 -23.18 -7.57
CA ARG A 379 20.15 -23.10 -9.03
C ARG A 379 18.86 -23.71 -9.56
N LEU A 380 18.01 -22.86 -10.12
CA LEU A 380 16.78 -23.30 -10.79
C LEU A 380 17.12 -24.06 -12.06
N ASP A 381 16.27 -25.00 -12.46
CA ASP A 381 16.49 -25.77 -13.69
C ASP A 381 16.43 -24.89 -14.96
N LEU A 382 15.85 -23.69 -14.84
CA LEU A 382 15.88 -22.64 -15.86
C LEU A 382 17.25 -21.95 -16.00
N GLY A 383 18.24 -22.34 -15.18
CA GLY A 383 19.60 -21.77 -15.17
C GLY A 383 19.77 -20.54 -14.27
N LEU A 384 18.68 -20.00 -13.71
CA LEU A 384 18.73 -18.84 -12.82
C LEU A 384 19.23 -19.22 -11.42
N LEU A 385 20.02 -18.34 -10.81
CA LEU A 385 20.43 -18.45 -9.41
C LEU A 385 19.51 -17.59 -8.55
N VAL A 386 18.93 -18.22 -7.52
CA VAL A 386 18.10 -17.56 -6.52
C VAL A 386 18.56 -17.96 -5.11
N PHE A 387 18.18 -17.21 -4.11
CA PHE A 387 18.36 -17.59 -2.71
C PHE A 387 17.03 -17.59 -1.97
N ALA A 388 16.85 -18.59 -1.10
CA ALA A 388 15.75 -18.66 -0.15
C ALA A 388 16.25 -18.06 1.17
N LEU A 389 15.74 -16.87 1.52
CA LEU A 389 16.23 -16.14 2.68
C LEU A 389 15.89 -16.87 4.00
N VAL A 390 14.75 -17.55 4.09
CA VAL A 390 14.31 -18.34 5.27
C VAL A 390 13.95 -19.76 4.84
N ASP A 391 14.25 -20.74 5.70
CA ASP A 391 13.85 -22.13 5.53
C ASP A 391 12.37 -22.35 5.94
N ASP A 392 11.45 -21.97 5.07
CA ASP A 392 9.99 -22.08 5.29
C ASP A 392 9.32 -22.68 4.04
N ASP A 393 8.30 -23.51 4.24
CA ASP A 393 7.55 -24.15 3.15
C ASP A 393 6.82 -23.14 2.25
N ARG A 394 6.61 -21.88 2.64
CA ARG A 394 6.07 -20.87 1.71
C ARG A 394 7.07 -20.42 0.67
N ILE A 395 8.38 -20.62 0.90
CA ILE A 395 9.45 -20.16 0.02
C ILE A 395 10.13 -21.34 -0.68
N ILE A 396 10.44 -22.41 0.07
CA ILE A 396 11.20 -23.54 -0.43
C ILE A 396 10.66 -24.86 0.14
N ARG A 397 10.44 -25.83 -0.74
CA ARG A 397 9.91 -27.15 -0.40
C ARG A 397 10.73 -28.24 -1.05
N ARG A 398 10.59 -29.47 -0.54
CA ARG A 398 11.08 -30.66 -1.24
C ARG A 398 10.31 -30.87 -2.54
N GLU A 399 11.00 -31.23 -3.62
CA GLU A 399 10.34 -31.65 -4.87
C GLU A 399 9.48 -32.92 -4.61
N VAL A 400 8.17 -32.85 -4.87
CA VAL A 400 7.25 -34.00 -4.74
C VAL A 400 7.35 -34.87 -5.98
N GLY A 401 8.51 -35.50 -6.18
CA GLY A 401 8.75 -36.49 -7.22
C GLY A 401 9.05 -37.86 -6.60
N LYS A 402 8.77 -38.95 -7.33
CA LYS A 402 9.28 -40.28 -6.95
C LYS A 402 10.78 -40.13 -6.73
N ARG A 403 11.20 -40.24 -5.47
CA ARG A 403 12.61 -40.26 -5.06
C ARG A 403 13.30 -41.19 -6.04
N ILE A 404 14.10 -40.65 -6.96
CA ILE A 404 15.08 -41.46 -7.66
C ILE A 404 16.02 -41.81 -6.52
N THR A 405 15.74 -42.93 -5.86
CA THR A 405 16.65 -43.48 -4.88
C THR A 405 18.00 -43.49 -5.59
N PRO A 406 19.05 -42.90 -5.02
CA PRO A 406 20.39 -43.09 -5.53
C PRO A 406 20.65 -44.58 -5.36
N ALA A 407 20.25 -45.36 -6.36
CA ALA A 407 20.64 -46.74 -6.53
C ALA A 407 22.14 -46.63 -6.66
N THR A 408 22.82 -46.90 -5.56
CA THR A 408 24.23 -47.18 -5.41
C THR A 408 24.99 -46.76 -6.66
N VAL A 409 25.35 -45.48 -6.76
CA VAL A 409 26.32 -45.01 -7.75
C VAL A 409 27.63 -45.68 -7.35
N LYS A 410 27.81 -46.94 -7.80
CA LYS A 410 29.14 -47.48 -8.05
C LYS A 410 29.76 -46.47 -8.99
N SER A 411 30.87 -45.87 -8.58
CA SER A 411 31.67 -45.00 -9.43
C SER A 411 31.73 -45.62 -10.83
N PRO A 412 31.29 -44.91 -11.88
CA PRO A 412 31.31 -45.47 -13.21
C PRO A 412 32.75 -45.84 -13.57
N PRO A 413 32.98 -46.98 -14.26
CA PRO A 413 34.26 -47.21 -14.90
C PRO A 413 34.51 -46.04 -15.86
N GLN A 414 35.71 -45.46 -15.80
CA GLN A 414 36.10 -44.24 -16.53
C GLN A 414 35.95 -44.29 -18.06
N ASP A 415 35.58 -45.44 -18.63
CA ASP A 415 35.63 -45.70 -20.07
C ASP A 415 34.26 -45.98 -20.73
N ALA A 416 33.13 -45.67 -20.09
CA ALA A 416 31.80 -45.86 -20.70
C ALA A 416 30.92 -44.60 -20.53
N MET A 417 31.30 -43.54 -21.24
CA MET A 417 30.50 -42.33 -21.42
C MET A 417 30.15 -42.19 -22.91
N GLU A 418 29.42 -43.17 -23.44
CA GLU A 418 28.70 -43.00 -24.72
C GLU A 418 27.39 -42.25 -24.46
N SER A 419 27.19 -41.21 -25.27
CA SER A 419 26.23 -40.12 -25.10
C SER A 419 24.77 -40.56 -25.17
N LEU A 420 24.08 -40.59 -24.03
CA LEU A 420 22.63 -40.37 -24.01
C LEU A 420 22.37 -38.91 -24.43
N PRO A 421 21.38 -38.63 -25.29
CA PRO A 421 21.08 -37.27 -25.69
C PRO A 421 20.57 -36.50 -24.48
N THR A 422 21.43 -35.65 -23.93
CA THR A 422 21.11 -34.63 -22.93
C THR A 422 20.25 -33.55 -23.60
N GLY A 423 19.02 -33.89 -23.97
CA GLY A 423 18.03 -32.88 -24.33
C GLY A 423 17.84 -31.98 -23.12
N SER A 424 18.20 -30.71 -23.24
CA SER A 424 17.88 -29.70 -22.22
C SER A 424 16.39 -29.79 -21.90
N ARG A 425 16.05 -29.89 -20.61
CA ARG A 425 14.66 -29.90 -20.14
C ARG A 425 13.89 -28.70 -20.69
N PHE A 426 14.55 -27.56 -20.82
CA PHE A 426 13.97 -26.35 -21.36
C PHE A 426 14.49 -26.05 -22.76
N GLN A 427 13.57 -25.83 -23.69
CA GLN A 427 13.87 -25.45 -25.06
C GLN A 427 13.30 -24.06 -25.33
N LYS A 428 14.18 -23.10 -25.66
CA LYS A 428 13.73 -21.80 -26.19
C LYS A 428 13.14 -22.03 -27.57
N LYS A 429 11.91 -21.55 -27.79
CA LYS A 429 11.19 -21.64 -29.05
C LYS A 429 10.60 -20.28 -29.38
N GLN A 430 10.83 -19.78 -30.58
CA GLN A 430 10.16 -18.60 -31.09
C GLN A 430 8.79 -18.99 -31.66
N ARG A 431 7.71 -18.33 -31.24
CA ARG A 431 6.36 -18.49 -31.81
C ARG A 431 6.23 -17.74 -33.14
N GLU A 432 5.18 -18.05 -33.91
CA GLU A 432 4.83 -17.40 -35.19
C GLU A 432 4.55 -15.88 -35.13
N GLY A 433 4.73 -15.22 -33.98
CA GLY A 433 4.65 -13.76 -33.83
C GLY A 433 5.95 -13.11 -33.36
N GLY A 434 7.09 -13.80 -33.48
CA GLY A 434 8.40 -13.30 -33.04
C GLY A 434 8.65 -13.31 -31.53
N LYS A 435 7.62 -13.63 -30.73
CA LYS A 435 7.73 -13.78 -29.27
C LYS A 435 8.47 -15.08 -28.91
N TRP A 436 9.41 -14.99 -27.98
CA TRP A 436 10.17 -16.13 -27.47
C TRP A 436 9.49 -16.74 -26.26
N GLU A 437 9.49 -18.08 -26.21
CA GLU A 437 9.03 -18.84 -25.07
C GLU A 437 10.01 -19.94 -24.68
N LEU A 438 10.07 -20.24 -23.40
CA LEU A 438 10.83 -21.35 -22.84
C LEU A 438 9.86 -22.51 -22.57
N LEU A 439 9.98 -23.58 -23.36
CA LEU A 439 9.15 -24.78 -23.26
C LEU A 439 9.81 -25.77 -22.30
N ASP A 440 9.13 -26.11 -21.21
CA ASP A 440 9.50 -27.25 -20.37
C ASP A 440 9.06 -28.55 -21.06
N THR A 441 10.01 -29.28 -21.62
CA THR A 441 9.78 -30.55 -22.33
C THR A 441 9.21 -31.65 -21.43
N LYS A 442 9.33 -31.53 -20.10
CA LYS A 442 8.80 -32.50 -19.14
C LYS A 442 7.33 -32.21 -18.78
N SER A 443 7.00 -30.93 -18.53
CA SER A 443 5.64 -30.54 -18.13
C SER A 443 4.75 -30.09 -19.30
N GLY A 444 5.34 -29.81 -20.46
CA GLY A 444 4.64 -29.26 -21.63
C GLY A 444 4.23 -27.79 -21.49
N LYS A 445 4.54 -27.13 -20.36
CA LYS A 445 4.23 -25.72 -20.14
C LYS A 445 5.23 -24.83 -20.88
N ALA A 446 4.73 -23.81 -21.56
CA ALA A 446 5.55 -22.78 -22.21
C ALA A 446 5.35 -21.44 -21.50
N ARG A 447 6.42 -20.66 -21.37
CA ARG A 447 6.37 -19.33 -20.72
C ARG A 447 7.13 -18.28 -21.52
N PRO A 448 6.72 -17.01 -21.51
CA PRO A 448 7.46 -15.94 -22.18
C PRO A 448 8.91 -15.87 -21.68
N CYS A 449 9.87 -15.73 -22.58
CA CYS A 449 11.27 -15.51 -22.22
C CYS A 449 11.90 -14.47 -23.14
N SER A 450 13.07 -13.95 -22.74
CA SER A 450 13.89 -13.11 -23.61
C SER A 450 14.46 -13.94 -24.78
N PRO A 451 14.75 -13.30 -25.94
CA PRO A 451 15.48 -13.94 -27.03
C PRO A 451 16.81 -14.54 -26.53
N PRO A 452 17.36 -15.58 -27.20
CA PRO A 452 18.75 -15.95 -27.00
C PRO A 452 19.65 -14.75 -27.33
N ASP A 453 20.68 -14.52 -26.51
CA ASP A 453 21.67 -13.50 -26.80
C ASP A 453 22.35 -13.86 -28.13
N SER A 454 22.49 -12.89 -29.02
CA SER A 454 22.94 -13.07 -30.41
C SER A 454 24.37 -13.64 -30.59
N GLY A 455 25.01 -14.09 -29.50
CA GLY A 455 26.33 -14.73 -29.47
C GLY A 455 26.31 -16.26 -29.36
N ASP A 456 25.17 -16.89 -29.06
CA ASP A 456 25.11 -18.35 -28.82
C ASP A 456 24.79 -19.19 -30.07
N GLU A 457 24.46 -18.57 -31.21
CA GLU A 457 24.17 -19.28 -32.47
C GLU A 457 25.41 -19.38 -33.36
N ALA A 458 26.40 -20.19 -32.95
CA ALA A 458 27.48 -20.64 -33.83
C ALA A 458 27.98 -22.03 -33.44
N GLY A 459 27.09 -23.03 -33.47
CA GLY A 459 27.48 -24.40 -33.16
C GLY A 459 26.36 -25.44 -33.31
N THR A 460 25.91 -25.67 -34.53
CA THR A 460 25.21 -26.91 -34.94
C THR A 460 25.91 -27.52 -36.13
#